data_AF-A0A8S1D979-F1
#
_entry.id   AF-A0A8S1D979-F1
#
_cell.length_a   1.000
_cell.length_b   1.000
_cell.length_c   1.000
_cell.angle_alpha   90.00
_cell.angle_beta   90.00
_cell.angle_gamma   90.00
#
_symmetry.space_group_name_H-M   'P 1'
#
loop_
_entity.id
_entity.type
_entity.pdbx_description
1 polymer ?
#
loop_
_entity_poly.entity_id
_entity_poly.type
_entity_poly.pdbx_seq_one_letter_code
_entity_poly.pdbx_strand_id
1 'polypeptide(L)'
;MVFLSVMRQVGFRFTGTHRGPDKFWRRRRFFKMTAHFVGRKRNCFRIAIKYVHRAMVFATKDRKLRKETVRDLWETRLEGACMEHNFTRKLLMDSLSRHNVLLNRKSLSNLAIWEPRTFQSLMNIAWVTAAQERIRGADGLGPAPKNVFVPQIEDEVD
;
A
#
# COMPACT_ATOMS: atom_id res chain seq x y z
N MET A 1 -17.46 54.67 -55.60
CA MET A 1 -17.81 53.24 -55.67
C MET A 1 -16.97 52.50 -56.72
N VAL A 2 -15.63 52.61 -56.69
CA VAL A 2 -14.73 51.89 -57.64
C VAL A 2 -13.53 51.24 -56.92
N PHE A 3 -13.18 51.72 -55.72
CA PHE A 3 -12.05 51.21 -54.94
C PHE A 3 -12.23 49.78 -54.40
N LEU A 4 -13.46 49.29 -54.22
CA LEU A 4 -13.71 47.90 -53.81
C LEU A 4 -13.56 46.87 -54.95
N SER A 5 -13.47 47.30 -56.22
CA SER A 5 -13.39 46.35 -57.35
C SER A 5 -11.97 45.84 -57.61
N VAL A 6 -10.95 46.62 -57.25
CA VAL A 6 -9.54 46.23 -57.49
C VAL A 6 -9.07 45.17 -56.47
N MET A 7 -9.64 45.15 -55.26
CA MET A 7 -9.32 44.13 -54.24
C MET A 7 -9.91 42.74 -54.53
N ARG A 8 -10.73 42.58 -55.57
CA ARG A 8 -11.26 41.28 -56.00
C ARG A 8 -10.44 40.65 -57.15
N GLN A 9 -9.50 41.40 -57.72
CA GLN A 9 -8.71 40.96 -58.89
C GLN A 9 -7.39 40.27 -58.53
N VAL A 10 -7.00 40.30 -57.25
CA VAL A 10 -5.86 39.53 -56.74
C VAL A 10 -6.43 38.49 -55.77
N GLY A 11 -6.48 37.22 -56.21
CA GLY A 11 -7.16 36.11 -55.54
C GLY A 11 -6.57 35.68 -54.19
N PHE A 12 -6.36 36.60 -53.25
CA PHE A 12 -5.95 36.27 -51.88
C PHE A 12 -7.19 36.01 -51.02
N ARG A 13 -7.73 34.80 -51.15
CA ARG A 13 -8.88 34.34 -50.35
C ARG A 13 -8.39 34.03 -48.93
N PHE A 14 -8.51 34.98 -48.01
CA PHE A 14 -8.20 34.85 -46.58
C PHE A 14 -9.20 33.94 -45.82
N THR A 15 -9.65 32.83 -46.42
CA THR A 15 -10.64 31.92 -45.81
C THR A 15 -9.98 30.77 -45.02
N GLY A 16 -8.77 31.00 -44.49
CA GLY A 16 -8.14 30.11 -43.53
C GLY A 16 -8.44 30.57 -42.11
N THR A 17 -9.24 29.81 -41.37
CA THR A 17 -9.43 30.07 -39.93
C THR A 17 -8.08 29.98 -39.21
N HIS A 18 -7.66 31.07 -38.57
CA HIS A 18 -6.42 31.08 -37.80
C HIS A 18 -6.57 30.16 -36.59
N ARG A 19 -5.70 29.14 -36.51
CA ARG A 19 -5.65 28.25 -35.33
C ARG A 19 -5.05 29.05 -34.17
N GLY A 20 -5.90 29.51 -33.25
CA GLY A 20 -5.49 30.30 -32.08
C GLY A 20 -4.52 29.59 -31.12
N PRO A 21 -4.17 30.22 -29.98
CA PRO A 21 -3.14 29.73 -29.04
C PRO A 21 -3.53 28.48 -28.25
N ASP A 22 -4.73 27.94 -28.44
CA ASP A 22 -5.27 26.78 -27.74
C ASP A 22 -4.32 25.55 -27.79
N LYS A 23 -3.66 25.30 -28.93
CA LYS A 23 -2.65 24.23 -29.05
C LYS A 23 -1.48 24.39 -28.07
N PHE A 24 -1.05 25.63 -27.82
CA PHE A 24 0.03 25.93 -26.87
C PHE A 24 -0.40 25.63 -25.43
N TRP A 25 -1.59 26.08 -25.03
CA TRP A 25 -2.13 25.85 -23.69
C TRP A 25 -2.35 24.37 -23.39
N ARG A 26 -2.85 23.59 -24.37
CA ARG A 26 -2.95 22.13 -24.26
C ARG A 26 -1.60 21.48 -23.99
N ARG A 27 -0.56 21.84 -24.78
CA ARG A 27 0.80 21.31 -24.58
C ARG A 27 1.37 21.71 -23.22
N ARG A 28 1.15 22.95 -22.79
CA ARG A 28 1.63 23.45 -21.49
C ARG A 28 1.01 22.69 -20.31
N ARG A 29 -0.25 22.26 -20.40
CA ARG A 29 -0.87 21.39 -19.38
C ARG A 29 -0.10 20.07 -19.21
N PHE A 30 0.28 19.42 -20.31
CA PHE A 30 1.07 18.18 -20.24
C PHE A 30 2.48 18.41 -19.71
N PHE A 31 3.13 19.51 -20.10
CA PHE A 31 4.47 19.83 -19.57
C PHE A 31 4.47 20.20 -18.09
N LYS A 32 3.38 20.75 -17.54
CA LYS A 32 3.21 20.90 -16.09
C LYS A 32 3.23 19.55 -15.38
N MET A 33 2.57 18.53 -15.94
CA MET A 33 2.56 17.18 -15.37
C MET A 33 3.89 16.44 -15.51
N THR A 34 4.65 16.70 -16.58
CA THR A 34 5.95 16.05 -16.84
C THR A 34 7.16 16.85 -16.36
N ALA A 35 6.98 17.93 -15.60
CA ALA A 35 8.07 18.81 -15.17
C ALA A 35 9.20 18.06 -14.44
N HIS A 36 8.84 17.06 -13.61
CA HIS A 36 9.77 16.23 -12.83
C HIS A 36 10.25 14.98 -13.58
N PHE A 37 9.87 14.80 -14.84
CA PHE A 37 10.33 13.68 -15.63
C PHE A 37 11.77 13.92 -16.12
N VAL A 38 12.59 12.88 -16.12
CA VAL A 38 13.98 12.93 -16.62
C VAL A 38 14.05 12.83 -18.15
N GLY A 39 14.91 13.61 -18.81
CA GLY A 39 15.21 13.48 -20.24
C GLY A 39 14.08 13.92 -21.19
N ARG A 40 14.00 13.33 -22.40
CA ARG A 40 13.10 13.81 -23.49
C ARG A 40 11.61 13.80 -23.14
N LYS A 41 11.16 13.00 -22.16
CA LYS A 41 9.76 12.96 -21.70
C LYS A 41 9.29 14.25 -21.04
N ARG A 42 10.19 15.14 -20.60
CA ARG A 42 9.83 16.49 -20.09
C ARG A 42 9.73 17.55 -21.20
N ASN A 43 10.45 17.38 -22.31
CA ASN A 43 10.59 18.40 -23.36
C ASN A 43 9.81 18.08 -24.65
N CYS A 44 9.63 16.80 -24.98
CA CYS A 44 9.01 16.37 -26.24
C CYS A 44 7.54 15.97 -26.03
N PHE A 45 6.59 16.74 -26.58
CA PHE A 45 5.14 16.54 -26.36
C PHE A 45 4.64 15.13 -26.70
N ARG A 46 5.06 14.57 -27.85
CA ARG A 46 4.65 13.22 -28.30
C ARG A 46 5.14 12.11 -27.37
N ILE A 47 6.26 12.31 -26.69
CA ILE A 47 6.78 11.37 -25.69
C ILE A 47 6.06 11.62 -24.36
N ALA A 48 5.96 12.88 -23.93
CA ALA A 48 5.31 13.30 -22.69
C ALA A 48 3.91 12.68 -22.52
N ILE A 49 3.06 12.78 -23.56
CA ILE A 49 1.68 12.26 -23.50
C ILE A 49 1.64 10.75 -23.20
N LYS A 50 2.48 9.94 -23.86
CA LYS A 50 2.54 8.49 -23.64
C LYS A 50 2.92 8.15 -22.20
N TYR A 51 3.90 8.87 -21.65
CA TYR A 51 4.33 8.65 -20.27
C TYR A 51 3.33 9.16 -19.24
N VAL A 52 2.64 10.27 -19.50
CA VAL A 52 1.58 10.78 -18.62
C VAL A 52 0.45 9.75 -18.53
N HIS A 53 -0.01 9.20 -19.66
CA HIS A 53 -1.04 8.16 -19.64
C HIS A 53 -0.59 6.93 -18.85
N ARG A 54 0.66 6.46 -19.07
CA ARG A 54 1.23 5.35 -18.31
C ARG A 54 1.30 5.65 -16.81
N ALA A 55 1.75 6.85 -16.43
CA ALA A 55 1.85 7.27 -15.04
C ALA A 55 0.47 7.37 -14.36
N MET A 56 -0.56 7.84 -15.07
CA MET A 56 -1.93 7.88 -14.55
C MET A 56 -2.50 6.48 -14.30
N VAL A 57 -2.22 5.52 -15.19
CA VAL A 57 -2.61 4.12 -15.00
C VAL A 57 -1.90 3.49 -13.81
N PHE A 58 -0.60 3.75 -13.63
CA PHE A 58 0.09 3.26 -12.44
C PHE A 58 -0.42 3.92 -11.17
N ALA A 59 -0.64 5.24 -11.16
CA ALA A 59 -1.15 5.94 -9.98
C ALA A 59 -2.48 5.36 -9.47
N THR A 60 -3.37 4.91 -10.36
CA THR A 60 -4.63 4.26 -9.94
C THR A 60 -4.42 2.82 -9.47
N LYS A 61 -3.52 2.07 -10.11
CA LYS A 61 -3.14 0.72 -9.67
C LYS A 61 -2.44 0.74 -8.31
N ASP A 62 -1.46 1.62 -8.13
CA ASP A 62 -0.64 1.76 -6.92
C ASP A 62 -1.48 2.15 -5.70
N ARG A 63 -2.55 2.93 -5.87
CA ARG A 63 -3.50 3.21 -4.76
C ARG A 63 -4.17 1.95 -4.22
N LYS A 64 -4.41 0.95 -5.07
CA LYS A 64 -4.95 -0.36 -4.66
C LYS A 64 -3.86 -1.19 -4.01
N LEU A 65 -2.72 -1.34 -4.70
CA LEU A 65 -1.57 -2.13 -4.25
C LEU A 65 -0.98 -1.63 -2.92
N ARG A 66 -0.98 -0.33 -2.65
CA ARG A 66 -0.48 0.26 -1.39
C ARG A 66 -1.14 -0.36 -0.16
N LYS A 67 -2.41 -0.78 -0.25
CA LYS A 67 -3.11 -1.41 0.88
C LYS A 67 -2.52 -2.80 1.18
N GLU A 68 -2.17 -3.55 0.13
CA GLU A 68 -1.54 -4.87 0.23
C GLU A 68 -0.09 -4.73 0.71
N THR A 69 0.71 -3.88 0.07
CA THR A 69 2.12 -3.66 0.47
C THR A 69 2.27 -3.22 1.93
N VAL A 70 1.37 -2.35 2.42
CA VAL A 70 1.37 -1.92 3.82
C VAL A 70 0.96 -3.05 4.76
N ARG A 71 0.02 -3.91 4.35
CA ARG A 71 -0.40 -5.08 5.12
C ARG A 71 0.75 -6.09 5.21
N ASP A 72 1.42 -6.37 4.11
CA ASP A 72 2.56 -7.29 4.06
C ASP A 72 3.67 -6.81 4.99
N LEU A 73 3.97 -5.50 4.96
CA LEU A 73 4.93 -4.88 5.88
C LEU A 73 4.57 -5.09 7.36
N TRP A 74 3.29 -4.96 7.71
CA TRP A 74 2.85 -5.22 9.10
C TRP A 74 2.96 -6.69 9.47
N GLU A 75 2.71 -7.60 8.53
CA GLU A 75 2.90 -9.04 8.75
C GLU A 75 4.38 -9.39 8.96
N THR A 76 5.29 -8.86 8.14
CA THR A 76 6.75 -9.07 8.29
C THR A 76 7.27 -8.50 9.62
N ARG A 77 6.83 -7.30 10.01
CA ARG A 77 7.21 -6.72 11.32
C ARG A 77 6.74 -7.58 12.48
N LEU A 78 5.49 -8.05 12.41
CA LEU A 78 4.93 -8.89 13.45
C LEU A 78 5.61 -10.26 13.50
N GLU A 79 5.98 -10.82 12.36
CA GLU A 79 6.74 -12.07 12.28
C GLU A 79 8.10 -11.93 13.00
N GLY A 80 8.85 -10.85 12.74
CA GLY A 80 10.08 -10.56 13.48
C GLY A 80 9.88 -10.46 14.99
N ALA A 81 8.84 -9.74 15.44
CA ALA A 81 8.52 -9.63 16.86
C ALA A 81 8.10 -10.96 17.50
N CYS A 82 7.36 -11.81 16.78
CA CYS A 82 6.98 -13.13 17.27
C CYS A 82 8.19 -14.07 17.37
N MET A 83 9.15 -13.96 16.45
CA MET A 83 10.38 -14.75 16.46
C MET A 83 11.23 -14.48 17.70
N GLU A 84 11.28 -13.24 18.22
CA GLU A 84 11.96 -12.91 19.49
C GLU A 84 11.36 -13.67 20.68
N HIS A 85 10.08 -14.05 20.60
CA HIS A 85 9.38 -14.84 21.60
C HIS A 85 9.25 -16.33 21.22
N ASN A 86 10.03 -16.79 20.24
CA ASN A 86 10.01 -18.17 19.70
C ASN A 86 8.61 -18.64 19.30
N PHE A 87 7.79 -17.73 18.77
CA PHE A 87 6.40 -18.00 18.40
C PHE A 87 6.14 -17.66 16.94
N THR A 88 5.12 -18.30 16.35
CA THR A 88 4.75 -18.02 14.95
C THR A 88 3.58 -17.04 14.89
N ARG A 89 3.66 -16.03 14.01
CA ARG A 89 2.60 -15.04 13.78
C ARG A 89 1.21 -15.63 13.50
N LYS A 90 1.14 -16.75 12.76
CA LYS A 90 -0.12 -17.44 12.43
C LYS A 90 -0.81 -17.96 13.68
N LEU A 91 -0.05 -18.62 14.56
CA LEU A 91 -0.54 -19.13 15.84
C LEU A 91 -0.97 -17.96 16.74
N LEU A 92 -0.23 -16.84 16.75
CA LEU A 92 -0.62 -15.67 17.55
C LEU A 92 -2.01 -15.15 17.17
N MET A 93 -2.27 -15.04 15.86
CA MET A 93 -3.57 -14.56 15.37
C MET A 93 -4.71 -15.53 15.69
N ASP A 94 -4.44 -16.85 15.62
CA ASP A 94 -5.41 -17.87 15.98
C ASP A 94 -5.75 -17.78 17.47
N SER A 95 -4.74 -17.78 18.34
CA SER A 95 -4.93 -17.66 19.80
C SER A 95 -5.67 -16.39 20.20
N LEU A 96 -5.32 -15.23 19.63
CA LEU A 96 -6.01 -13.98 19.92
C LEU A 96 -7.47 -13.99 19.45
N SER A 97 -7.77 -14.65 18.33
CA SER A 97 -9.14 -14.79 17.85
C SER A 97 -9.99 -15.66 18.79
N ARG A 98 -9.41 -16.71 19.39
CA ARG A 98 -10.10 -17.58 20.36
C ARG A 98 -10.42 -16.85 21.66
N HIS A 99 -9.55 -15.95 22.11
CA HIS A 99 -9.79 -15.06 23.25
C HIS A 99 -10.64 -13.83 22.92
N ASN A 100 -11.27 -13.77 21.74
CA ASN A 100 -12.08 -12.63 21.28
C ASN A 100 -11.33 -11.28 21.27
N VAL A 101 -10.00 -11.30 21.14
CA VAL A 101 -9.16 -10.10 21.05
C VAL A 101 -9.08 -9.66 19.60
N LEU A 102 -10.01 -8.79 19.19
CA LEU A 102 -10.14 -8.29 17.81
C LEU A 102 -9.14 -7.17 17.50
N LEU A 103 -7.85 -7.51 17.41
CA LEU A 103 -6.80 -6.56 17.07
C LEU A 103 -6.39 -6.60 15.60
N ASN A 104 -6.28 -5.42 14.99
CA ASN A 104 -5.76 -5.27 13.63
C ASN A 104 -4.24 -5.44 13.59
N ARG A 105 -3.71 -5.94 12.45
CA ARG A 105 -2.27 -6.12 12.20
C ARG A 105 -1.48 -4.82 12.33
N LYS A 106 -2.07 -3.70 11.92
CA LYS A 106 -1.49 -2.36 12.13
C LYS A 106 -1.22 -2.10 13.61
N SER A 107 -2.24 -2.27 14.45
CA SER A 107 -2.16 -2.03 15.89
C SER A 107 -1.17 -2.98 16.55
N LEU A 108 -1.20 -4.28 16.21
CA LEU A 108 -0.24 -5.26 16.72
C LEU A 108 1.20 -4.92 16.33
N SER A 109 1.46 -4.53 15.08
CA SER A 109 2.81 -4.11 14.67
C SER A 109 3.29 -2.83 15.38
N ASN A 110 2.37 -1.90 15.68
CA ASN A 110 2.71 -0.71 16.44
C ASN A 110 3.01 -1.04 17.90
N LEU A 111 2.22 -1.92 18.53
CA LEU A 111 2.47 -2.38 19.91
C LEU A 111 3.81 -3.09 20.01
N ALA A 112 4.15 -3.94 19.03
CA ALA A 112 5.44 -4.62 19.00
C ALA A 112 6.64 -3.64 18.96
N ILE A 113 6.51 -2.50 18.26
CA ILE A 113 7.59 -1.50 18.13
C ILE A 113 7.68 -0.60 19.36
N TRP A 114 6.55 -0.05 19.81
CA TRP A 114 6.53 1.02 20.81
C TRP A 114 6.31 0.51 22.24
N GLU A 115 5.59 -0.60 22.39
CA GLU A 115 5.13 -1.12 23.68
C GLU A 115 5.47 -2.62 23.83
N PRO A 116 6.76 -2.97 23.92
CA PRO A 116 7.19 -4.37 23.96
C PRO A 116 6.63 -5.13 25.17
N ARG A 117 6.38 -4.44 26.30
CA ARG A 117 5.78 -5.04 27.49
C ARG A 117 4.34 -5.48 27.25
N THR A 118 3.54 -4.62 26.63
CA THR A 118 2.15 -4.96 26.26
C THR A 118 2.12 -6.09 25.24
N PHE A 119 3.04 -6.07 24.26
CA PHE A 119 3.18 -7.14 23.30
C PHE A 119 3.54 -8.48 23.97
N GLN A 120 4.46 -8.47 24.94
CA GLN A 120 4.80 -9.65 25.74
C GLN A 120 3.58 -10.21 26.49
N SER A 121 2.72 -9.35 27.07
CA SER A 121 1.48 -9.82 27.70
C SER A 121 0.53 -10.52 26.71
N LEU A 122 0.41 -10.01 25.48
CA LEU A 122 -0.37 -10.68 24.42
C LEU A 122 0.24 -12.03 24.02
N MET A 123 1.57 -12.11 23.97
CA MET A 123 2.28 -13.37 23.73
C MET A 123 2.04 -14.39 24.84
N ASN A 124 2.01 -13.96 26.09
CA ASN A 124 1.72 -14.84 27.21
C ASN A 124 0.31 -15.44 27.11
N ILE A 125 -0.70 -14.63 26.76
CA ILE A 125 -2.07 -15.12 26.49
C ILE A 125 -2.06 -16.16 25.36
N ALA A 126 -1.30 -15.89 24.29
CA ALA A 126 -1.19 -16.81 23.17
C ALA A 126 -0.55 -18.16 23.55
N TRP A 127 0.48 -18.14 24.41
CA TRP A 127 1.14 -19.33 24.96
C TRP A 127 0.20 -20.18 25.82
N VAL A 128 -0.60 -19.56 26.69
CA VAL A 128 -1.62 -20.25 27.49
C VAL A 128 -2.59 -21.02 26.60
N THR A 129 -3.07 -20.36 25.55
CA THR A 129 -4.00 -20.97 24.58
C THR A 129 -3.38 -22.15 23.85
N ALA A 130 -2.13 -21.99 23.39
CA ALA A 130 -1.43 -23.03 22.65
C ALA A 130 -1.22 -24.30 23.50
N ALA A 131 -0.98 -24.12 24.80
CA ALA A 131 -0.85 -25.22 25.75
C ALA A 131 -2.20 -25.91 26.05
N GLN A 132 -3.28 -25.13 26.20
CA GLN A 132 -4.62 -25.66 26.50
C GLN A 132 -5.21 -26.50 25.36
N GLU A 133 -5.07 -26.05 24.12
CA GLU A 133 -5.89 -26.57 23.01
C GLU A 133 -5.11 -27.45 22.01
N ARG A 134 -3.82 -27.76 22.27
CA ARG A 134 -2.90 -28.51 21.38
C ARG A 134 -3.14 -28.17 19.89
N ILE A 135 -2.96 -26.89 19.55
CA ILE A 135 -3.20 -26.39 18.20
C ILE A 135 -2.29 -27.13 17.21
N ARG A 136 -2.85 -27.67 16.11
CA ARG A 136 -2.07 -28.34 15.05
C ARG A 136 -0.94 -27.43 14.56
N GLY A 137 0.32 -27.87 14.70
CA GLY A 137 1.51 -27.10 14.32
C GLY A 137 2.17 -26.30 15.44
N ALA A 138 1.68 -26.41 16.68
CA ALA A 138 2.37 -25.94 17.88
C ALA A 138 3.52 -26.88 18.32
N ASP A 139 3.57 -28.10 17.77
CA ASP A 139 4.45 -29.20 18.17
C ASP A 139 5.96 -28.93 17.95
N GLY A 140 6.31 -27.88 17.20
CA GLY A 140 7.68 -27.45 16.92
C GLY A 140 8.09 -26.12 17.57
N LEU A 141 7.27 -25.57 18.46
CA LEU A 141 7.62 -24.36 19.20
C LEU A 141 8.66 -24.69 20.28
N GLY A 142 9.57 -23.74 20.56
CA GLY A 142 10.48 -23.85 21.70
C GLY A 142 9.73 -23.92 23.03
N PRO A 143 10.38 -24.27 24.15
CA PRO A 143 9.70 -24.33 25.44
C PRO A 143 9.10 -22.96 25.80
N ALA A 144 7.88 -22.98 26.34
CA ALA A 144 7.21 -21.77 26.80
C ALA A 144 8.10 -21.00 27.79
N PRO A 145 8.12 -19.65 27.74
CA PRO A 145 8.93 -18.88 28.67
C PRO A 145 8.42 -19.10 30.10
N LYS A 146 9.37 -19.23 31.05
CA LYS A 146 9.13 -19.69 32.44
C LYS A 146 8.12 -18.84 33.24
N ASN A 147 7.82 -17.64 32.77
CA ASN A 147 6.91 -16.69 33.42
C ASN A 147 5.44 -16.83 32.97
N VAL A 148 5.12 -17.77 32.08
CA VAL A 148 3.74 -18.01 31.63
C VAL A 148 3.10 -19.04 32.54
N PHE A 149 2.04 -18.63 33.25
CA PHE A 149 1.21 -19.55 34.02
C PHE A 149 0.36 -20.35 33.03
N VAL A 150 0.81 -21.57 32.70
CA VAL A 150 0.00 -22.53 31.95
C VAL A 150 -0.95 -23.17 32.95
N PRO A 151 -2.27 -22.91 32.89
CA PRO A 151 -3.21 -23.66 33.70
C PRO A 151 -3.04 -25.14 33.34
N GLN A 152 -2.71 -25.97 34.33
CA GLN A 152 -2.70 -27.40 34.14
C GLN A 152 -4.12 -27.80 33.76
N ILE A 153 -4.27 -28.43 32.60
CA ILE A 153 -5.51 -29.10 32.26
C ILE A 153 -5.59 -30.24 33.27
N GLU A 154 -6.49 -30.12 34.25
CA GLU A 154 -6.88 -31.29 35.03
C GLU A 154 -7.44 -32.29 34.03
N ASP A 155 -6.71 -33.39 33.83
CA ASP A 155 -7.21 -34.57 33.15
C ASP A 155 -8.32 -35.18 34.03
N GLU A 156 -9.46 -34.50 34.18
CA GLU A 156 -10.69 -35.10 34.72
C GLU A 156 -11.39 -35.85 33.59
N VAL A 157 -10.93 -37.07 33.35
CA VAL A 157 -11.74 -38.12 32.73
C VAL A 157 -11.51 -39.39 33.55
N ASP A 158 -12.31 -39.54 34.61
CA ASP A 158 -12.76 -40.83 35.13
C ASP A 158 -14.13 -41.17 34.50
#